data_AF-A0A397FX28-F1
#
_entry.id   AF-A0A397FX28-F1
#
_cell.length_a   1.000
_cell.length_b   1.000
_cell.length_c   1.000
_cell.angle_alpha   90.00
_cell.angle_beta   90.00
_cell.angle_gamma   90.00
#
_symmetry.space_group_name_H-M   'P 1'
#
loop_
_entity.id
_entity.type
_entity.pdbx_description
1 polymer ?
#
loop_
_entity_poly.entity_id
_entity_poly.type
_entity_poly.pdbx_seq_one_letter_code
_entity_poly.pdbx_strand_id
1 'polypeptide(L)' 'MLKLDIEYKDGSTRHITNDLNKEQFKALGEHLESGRLSHAKRIIIEQK' A
#
# COMPACT_ATOMS: atom_id res chain seq x y z
N MET A 1 -10.59 10.65 -0.34
CA MET A 1 -9.99 9.78 0.69
C MET A 1 -9.34 8.58 0.01
N LEU A 2 -8.07 8.30 0.30
CA LEU A 2 -7.31 7.17 -0.30
C LEU A 2 -7.29 5.99 0.67
N LYS A 3 -7.70 4.81 0.20
CA LYS A 3 -7.56 3.54 0.92
C LYS A 3 -6.51 2.68 0.25
N LEU A 4 -5.66 2.06 1.04
CA LEU A 4 -4.62 1.16 0.56
C LEU A 4 -4.74 -0.19 1.26
N ASP A 5 -4.96 -1.25 0.48
CA ASP A 5 -4.94 -2.62 0.97
C ASP A 5 -3.73 -3.35 0.39
N ILE A 6 -2.92 -3.95 1.27
CA ILE A 6 -1.76 -4.76 0.89
C ILE A 6 -2.05 -6.21 1.25
N GLU A 7 -2.25 -7.05 0.25
CA GLU A 7 -2.36 -8.51 0.41
C GLU A 7 -0.95 -9.12 0.34
N TYR A 8 -0.58 -9.92 1.33
CA TYR A 8 0.69 -10.65 1.38
C TYR A 8 0.54 -12.09 0.87
N LYS A 9 1.67 -12.73 0.57
CA LYS A 9 1.70 -14.10 0.04
C LYS A 9 1.16 -15.16 1.01
N ASP A 10 1.12 -14.87 2.30
CA ASP A 10 0.55 -15.73 3.34
C ASP A 10 -0.99 -15.63 3.44
N GLY A 11 -1.62 -14.78 2.62
CA GLY A 11 -3.06 -14.54 2.63
C GLY A 11 -3.52 -13.49 3.64
N SER A 12 -2.61 -12.89 4.41
CA SER A 12 -2.93 -11.77 5.28
C SER A 12 -3.12 -10.48 4.46
N THR A 13 -4.04 -9.63 4.90
CA THR A 13 -4.27 -8.31 4.30
C THR A 13 -4.03 -7.24 5.34
N ARG A 14 -3.15 -6.28 5.03
CA ARG A 14 -2.97 -5.08 5.84
C ARG A 14 -3.75 -3.93 5.23
N HIS A 15 -4.72 -3.46 6.00
CA HIS A 15 -5.52 -2.28 5.67
C HIS A 15 -4.80 -1.02 6.15
N ILE A 16 -4.42 -0.16 5.22
CA ILE A 16 -3.93 1.18 5.49
C ILE A 16 -5.05 2.14 5.07
N THR A 17 -6.05 2.21 5.95
CA THR A 17 -7.10 3.22 5.91
C THR A 17 -6.66 4.38 6.77
N ASN A 18 -5.74 5.18 6.25
CA ASN A 18 -5.47 6.50 6.79
C ASN A 18 -5.69 7.49 5.65
N ASP A 19 -6.11 8.72 5.94
CA ASP A 19 -6.02 9.81 4.99
C ASP A 19 -4.55 10.03 4.63
N LEU A 20 -4.05 9.23 3.68
CA LEU A 20 -2.68 9.28 3.23
C LEU A 20 -2.46 10.66 2.64
N ASN A 21 -1.71 11.49 3.35
CA ASN A 21 -1.28 12.75 2.81
C ASN A 21 -0.29 12.50 1.64
N LYS A 22 -0.04 13.53 0.83
CA LYS A 22 0.81 13.40 -0.38
C LYS A 22 2.20 12.82 -0.08
N GLU A 23 2.75 13.09 1.10
CA GLU A 23 4.06 12.57 1.50
C GLU A 23 4.02 11.08 1.83
N GLN A 24 2.98 10.62 2.53
CA GLN A 24 2.78 9.19 2.81
C GLN A 24 2.50 8.39 1.53
N PHE A 25 1.78 8.99 0.57
CA PHE A 25 1.59 8.40 -0.75
C PHE A 25 2.91 8.29 -1.53
N LYS A 26 3.75 9.32 -1.48
CA LYS A 26 5.07 9.29 -2.11
C LYS A 26 5.99 8.24 -1.47
N ALA A 27 6.00 8.13 -0.14
CA ALA A 27 6.78 7.12 0.57
C ALA A 27 6.31 5.69 0.22
N LEU A 28 5.01 5.49 0.00
CA LEU A 28 4.50 4.22 -0.52
C LEU A 28 5.05 3.92 -1.93
N GLY A 29 5.05 4.91 -2.82
CA GLY A 29 5.67 4.81 -4.15
C GLY A 29 7.14 4.40 -4.09
N GLU A 30 7.91 5.03 -3.21
CA GLU A 30 9.34 4.70 -3.01
C GLU A 30 9.52 3.29 -2.42
N HIS A 31 8.61 2.82 -1.56
CA HIS A 31 8.62 1.44 -1.06
C HIS A 31 8.23 0.40 -2.11
N LEU A 32 7.37 0.76 -3.07
CA LEU A 32 7.05 -0.05 -4.25
C LEU A 32 8.27 -0.16 -5.16
N GLU A 33 8.89 0.97 -5.51
CA GLU A 33 10.04 1.03 -6.41
C GLU A 33 11.30 0.36 -5.83
N SER A 34 11.50 0.46 -4.52
CA SER A 34 12.64 -0.17 -3.84
C SER A 34 12.51 -1.69 -3.64
N GLY A 35 11.40 -2.32 -4.05
CA GLY A 35 11.20 -3.77 -3.91
C GLY A 35 11.01 -4.24 -2.47
N ARG A 36 10.88 -3.31 -1.51
CA ARG A 36 10.55 -3.63 -0.10
C ARG A 36 9.18 -4.30 0.04
N LEU A 37 8.32 -4.17 -0.97
CA LEU A 37 7.04 -4.85 -1.09
C LEU A 37 7.11 -6.16 -1.88
N SER A 38 8.29 -6.77 -2.05
CA SER A 38 8.47 -8.09 -2.69
C SER A 38 7.68 -9.23 -2.03
N HIS A 39 7.23 -9.04 -0.78
CA HIS A 39 6.30 -9.94 -0.08
C HIS A 39 4.82 -9.62 -0.29
N ALA A 40 4.50 -8.43 -0.80
CA ALA A 40 3.14 -8.08 -1.19
C ALA A 40 2.79 -8.84 -2.47
N LYS A 41 1.68 -9.57 -2.41
CA LYS A 41 1.08 -10.26 -3.54
C LYS A 41 0.24 -9.30 -4.39
N ARG A 42 -0.48 -8.38 -3.74
CA ARG A 42 -1.34 -7.41 -4.43
C ARG A 42 -1.47 -6.14 -3.61
N ILE A 43 -1.54 -5.01 -4.30
CA ILE A 43 -1.73 -3.68 -3.70
C ILE A 43 -2.93 -3.04 -4.39
N ILE A 44 -3.93 -2.66 -3.60
CA ILE A 44 -5.18 -2.06 -4.08
C ILE A 44 -5.24 -0.63 -3.55
N ILE A 45 -5.38 0.33 -4.45
CA ILE A 45 -5.53 1.76 -4.13
C ILE A 45 -6.93 2.17 -4.57
N GLU A 46 -7.78 2.55 -3.63
CA GLU A 46 -9.10 3.12 -3.92
C GLU A 46 -9.13 4.60 -3.56
N GLN A 47 -9.53 5.45 -4.52
CA GLN A 47 -9.78 6.87 -4.31
C GLN A 47 -11.29 7.11 -4.34
N LYS A 48 -11.86 7.50 -3.19
CA LYS A 48 -13.24 8.00 -3.09
C LYS A 48 -13.27 9.52 -2.97
#